data_AF-A0A7C3WZR3-F1
#
_entry.id   AF-A0A7C3WZR3-F1
#
_cell.length_a   1.000
_cell.length_b   1.000
_cell.length_c   1.000
_cell.angle_alpha   90.00
_cell.angle_beta   90.00
_cell.angle_gamma   90.00
#
_symmetry.space_group_name_H-M   'P 1'
#
loop_
_entity.id
_entity.type
_entity.pdbx_description
1 polymer ?
#
loop_
_entity_poly.entity_id
_entity_poly.type
_entity_poly.pdbx_seq_one_letter_code
_entity_poly.pdbx_strand_id
1 'polypeptide(L)'
;MTNHWVDLKNADVFMICGANPSENHPCSWKWLEKAREDHGAKIIVVDPRFTRSAARADLFSFIRPGTDIAFFNALIKYAIDKNYINWEYVQNYTNAPILVSPDFKGPWELDGYFSGYDKEKKKYDTKTWTYQTNPATGEPIRVQLIPIAEDPTFPGRGTPIGPTDANGNYIPVEWELIKAGRYDEMQPTVFAKLAKHVSRYTYEGPDSVVAKVCGMDPAKFKEIAECYVGITHKRDKTGNLMYAMGLTQFTFGTEKIRAFAILQALLGNTGLPGGGINALRGESNVQGSTDFGLLSHILTGYMSVPNSTDHPTLDKYLEKTTPKVGIWTWQPRFFKSYLMAYYGPYAKKNGLDKAYDLHPKVKKGKNYTHIGLFEDMYAGVIKGLIAWGQNPVVGGACSNLEAEAMDKLDWFVAVDLWETESMNFWRRPGVEPKDIKTEVWVLPAASSVEKSGSVTNSGRLAQYRWKA
;
A
#
# COMPACT_ATOMS: atom_id res chain seq x y z
N MET A 1 7.64 2.39 -4.08
CA MET A 1 7.70 2.40 -5.54
C MET A 1 7.99 1.01 -6.04
N THR A 2 7.19 0.55 -7.00
CA THR A 2 7.50 -0.65 -7.79
C THR A 2 8.67 -0.39 -8.73
N ASN A 3 8.78 0.85 -9.23
CA ASN A 3 9.82 1.32 -10.15
C ASN A 3 10.80 2.28 -9.42
N HIS A 4 11.52 3.14 -10.15
CA HIS A 4 12.48 4.11 -9.59
C HIS A 4 12.43 5.47 -10.31
N TRP A 5 13.11 6.48 -9.75
CA TRP A 5 13.00 7.88 -10.22
C TRP A 5 13.30 8.08 -11.71
N VAL A 6 14.43 7.55 -12.21
CA VAL A 6 14.82 7.70 -13.61
C VAL A 6 13.84 7.03 -14.57
N ASP A 7 13.17 5.96 -14.14
CA ASP A 7 12.22 5.22 -14.97
C ASP A 7 10.95 6.01 -15.27
N LEU A 8 10.63 7.01 -14.45
CA LEU A 8 9.50 7.93 -14.70
C LEU A 8 9.56 8.54 -16.09
N LYS A 9 10.76 8.77 -16.64
CA LYS A 9 10.93 9.34 -17.99
C LYS A 9 10.30 8.50 -19.10
N ASN A 10 10.02 7.22 -18.85
CA ASN A 10 9.52 6.28 -19.86
C ASN A 10 7.98 6.23 -19.92
N ALA A 11 7.27 6.92 -19.00
CA ALA A 11 5.81 6.87 -18.97
C ALA A 11 5.19 7.68 -20.12
N ASP A 12 4.00 7.28 -20.58
CA ASP A 12 3.18 8.03 -21.54
C ASP A 12 2.13 8.91 -20.85
N VAL A 13 1.75 8.55 -19.61
CA VAL A 13 0.84 9.34 -18.79
C VAL A 13 1.11 9.14 -17.31
N PHE A 14 1.02 10.22 -16.54
CA PHE A 14 1.14 10.22 -15.09
C PHE A 14 -0.20 10.56 -14.44
N MET A 15 -0.61 9.76 -13.46
CA MET A 15 -1.66 10.10 -12.51
C MET A 15 -1.01 10.48 -11.18
N ILE A 16 -1.02 11.76 -10.84
CA ILE A 16 -0.61 12.27 -9.54
C ILE A 16 -1.86 12.46 -8.68
N CYS A 17 -2.04 11.59 -7.69
CA CYS A 17 -3.19 11.63 -6.79
C CYS A 17 -2.75 11.34 -5.35
N GLY A 18 -3.05 12.26 -4.43
CA GLY A 18 -2.54 12.23 -3.05
C GLY A 18 -1.01 12.39 -2.95
N ALA A 19 -0.42 13.15 -3.86
CA ALA A 19 0.97 13.59 -3.82
C ALA A 19 1.12 14.97 -4.46
N ASN A 20 2.18 15.67 -4.08
CA ASN A 20 2.56 16.96 -4.68
C ASN A 20 4.06 16.97 -5.02
N PRO A 21 4.50 16.18 -6.02
CA PRO A 21 5.92 15.91 -6.23
C PRO A 21 6.73 17.12 -6.68
N SER A 22 6.12 18.17 -7.25
CA SER A 22 6.87 19.40 -7.55
C SER A 22 7.34 20.16 -6.30
N GLU A 23 6.72 19.92 -5.14
CA GLU A 23 7.09 20.50 -3.85
C GLU A 23 7.81 19.50 -2.96
N ASN A 24 7.27 18.29 -2.85
CA ASN A 24 7.72 17.30 -1.88
C ASN A 24 8.83 16.39 -2.42
N HIS A 25 8.98 16.30 -3.75
CA HIS A 25 9.98 15.51 -4.44
C HIS A 25 10.53 16.24 -5.68
N PRO A 26 10.93 17.53 -5.58
CA PRO A 26 11.11 18.42 -6.73
C PRO A 26 12.09 17.87 -7.78
N CYS A 27 13.16 17.20 -7.36
CA CYS A 27 14.12 16.58 -8.27
C CYS A 27 13.53 15.46 -9.13
N SER A 28 12.44 14.82 -8.69
CA SER A 28 11.72 13.82 -9.48
C SER A 28 10.99 14.42 -10.68
N TRP A 29 10.58 15.70 -10.58
CA TRP A 29 9.82 16.37 -11.63
C TRP A 29 10.61 16.50 -12.94
N LYS A 30 11.95 16.53 -12.87
CA LYS A 30 12.83 16.47 -14.05
C LYS A 30 12.47 15.29 -14.97
N TRP A 31 12.14 14.13 -14.41
CA TRP A 31 11.84 12.94 -15.21
C TRP A 31 10.44 12.97 -15.83
N LEU A 32 9.50 13.65 -15.18
CA LEU A 32 8.16 13.92 -15.71
C LEU A 32 8.25 14.86 -16.92
N GLU A 33 9.03 15.95 -16.81
CA GLU A 33 9.26 16.85 -17.94
C GLU A 33 10.02 16.15 -19.07
N LYS A 34 11.00 15.31 -18.75
CA LYS A 34 11.69 14.54 -19.77
C LYS A 34 10.74 13.65 -20.58
N ALA A 35 9.80 12.96 -19.93
CA ALA A 35 8.78 12.17 -20.63
C ALA A 35 7.88 13.05 -21.53
N ARG A 36 7.53 14.25 -21.05
CA ARG A 36 6.72 15.23 -21.79
C ARG A 36 7.46 15.76 -23.02
N GLU A 37 8.73 16.12 -22.86
CA GLU A 37 9.59 16.67 -23.91
C GLU A 37 9.97 15.63 -24.96
N ASP A 38 10.35 14.41 -24.53
CA ASP A 38 10.85 13.37 -25.43
C ASP A 38 9.72 12.77 -26.30
N HIS A 39 8.53 12.56 -25.73
CA HIS A 39 7.43 11.84 -26.42
C HIS A 39 6.02 12.27 -26.02
N GLY A 40 5.85 13.46 -25.45
CA GLY A 40 4.53 14.08 -25.26
C GLY A 40 3.70 13.49 -24.12
N ALA A 41 4.35 12.88 -23.12
CA ALA A 41 3.66 12.29 -21.97
C ALA A 41 2.72 13.29 -21.27
N LYS A 42 1.55 12.81 -20.83
CA LYS A 42 0.52 13.63 -20.18
C LYS A 42 0.61 13.59 -18.66
N ILE A 43 0.42 14.73 -18.00
CA ILE A 43 0.43 14.83 -16.54
C ILE A 43 -0.94 15.20 -16.02
N ILE A 44 -1.53 14.31 -15.23
CA ILE A 44 -2.82 14.50 -14.58
C ILE A 44 -2.59 14.71 -13.08
N VAL A 45 -3.19 15.75 -12.51
CA VAL A 45 -3.20 16.00 -11.06
C VAL A 45 -4.63 15.98 -10.54
N VAL A 46 -4.87 15.13 -9.53
CA VAL A 46 -6.12 15.08 -8.79
C VAL A 46 -5.80 15.37 -7.32
N ASP A 47 -6.19 16.55 -6.84
CA ASP A 47 -5.86 17.04 -5.50
C ASP A 47 -6.99 17.96 -4.99
N PRO A 48 -7.31 17.96 -3.69
CA PRO A 48 -8.26 18.93 -3.12
C PRO A 48 -7.83 20.40 -3.27
N ARG A 49 -6.57 20.66 -3.65
CA ARG A 49 -5.99 22.00 -3.78
C ARG A 49 -5.32 22.16 -5.14
N PHE A 50 -5.28 23.39 -5.63
CA PHE A 50 -4.43 23.75 -6.77
C PHE A 50 -2.98 23.96 -6.28
N THR A 51 -2.16 22.92 -6.39
CA THR A 51 -0.76 22.90 -5.92
C THR A 51 0.23 23.36 -7.01
N ARG A 52 1.53 23.47 -6.68
CA ARG A 52 2.55 23.70 -7.72
C ARG A 52 2.65 22.55 -8.73
N SER A 53 2.23 21.33 -8.35
CA SER A 53 2.15 20.22 -9.30
C SER A 53 0.98 20.42 -10.25
N ALA A 54 -0.18 20.86 -9.73
CA ALA A 54 -1.34 21.19 -10.54
C ALA A 54 -1.05 22.31 -11.55
N ALA A 55 -0.29 23.33 -11.13
CA ALA A 55 0.13 24.45 -11.99
C ALA A 55 0.96 24.02 -13.22
N ARG A 56 1.51 22.79 -13.20
CA ARG A 56 2.36 22.23 -14.28
C ARG A 56 1.73 21.02 -14.96
N ALA A 57 0.49 20.67 -14.60
CA ALA A 57 -0.23 19.54 -15.16
C ALA A 57 -0.89 19.89 -16.49
N ASP A 58 -1.08 18.90 -17.37
CA ASP A 58 -1.93 19.03 -18.55
C ASP A 58 -3.41 19.02 -18.15
N LEU A 59 -3.77 18.20 -17.16
CA LEU A 59 -5.13 18.07 -16.64
C LEU A 59 -5.12 18.19 -15.12
N PHE A 60 -6.05 18.97 -14.58
CA PHE A 60 -6.27 19.10 -13.15
C PHE A 60 -7.75 18.92 -12.81
N SER A 61 -8.04 18.23 -11.70
CA SER A 61 -9.36 18.24 -11.09
C SER A 61 -9.26 18.30 -9.58
N PHE A 62 -10.17 19.08 -8.99
CA PHE A 62 -10.46 18.97 -7.57
C PHE A 62 -11.06 17.60 -7.23
N ILE A 63 -10.78 17.14 -6.02
CA ILE A 63 -11.44 16.00 -5.40
C ILE A 63 -11.70 16.30 -3.93
N ARG A 64 -12.84 15.86 -3.40
CA ARG A 64 -13.12 15.95 -1.97
C ARG A 64 -12.16 15.05 -1.18
N PRO A 65 -11.53 15.54 -0.10
CA PRO A 65 -10.65 14.71 0.72
C PRO A 65 -11.38 13.45 1.23
N GLY A 66 -10.77 12.27 1.03
CA GLY A 66 -11.35 11.01 1.50
C GLY A 66 -12.15 10.22 0.47
N THR A 67 -12.39 10.75 -0.72
CA THR A 67 -13.30 10.13 -1.71
C THR A 67 -12.59 9.40 -2.84
N ASP A 68 -11.29 9.19 -2.72
CA ASP A 68 -10.42 8.61 -3.75
C ASP A 68 -10.83 7.18 -4.15
N ILE A 69 -11.40 6.39 -3.22
CA ILE A 69 -11.92 5.05 -3.54
C ILE A 69 -13.01 5.15 -4.60
N ALA A 70 -13.92 6.12 -4.48
CA ALA A 70 -14.99 6.31 -5.43
C ALA A 70 -14.45 6.74 -6.80
N PHE A 71 -13.46 7.62 -6.83
CA PHE A 71 -12.76 8.04 -8.05
C PHE A 71 -12.04 6.87 -8.75
N PHE A 72 -11.23 6.10 -8.03
CA PHE A 72 -10.51 4.97 -8.64
C PHE A 72 -11.44 3.83 -9.06
N ASN A 73 -12.50 3.53 -8.29
CA ASN A 73 -13.48 2.52 -8.71
C ASN A 73 -14.31 2.99 -9.91
N ALA A 74 -14.57 4.29 -10.05
CA ALA A 74 -15.16 4.84 -11.27
C ALA A 74 -14.21 4.68 -12.48
N LEU A 75 -12.90 4.88 -12.31
CA LEU A 75 -11.91 4.60 -13.37
C LEU A 75 -11.85 3.12 -13.74
N ILE A 76 -11.91 2.21 -12.75
CA ILE A 76 -12.01 0.76 -12.99
C ILE A 76 -13.30 0.45 -13.76
N LYS A 77 -14.44 1.01 -13.34
CA LYS A 77 -15.71 0.84 -14.03
C LYS A 77 -15.61 1.36 -15.47
N TYR A 78 -15.00 2.53 -15.69
CA TYR A 78 -14.78 3.07 -17.03
C TYR A 78 -13.92 2.14 -17.91
N ALA A 79 -12.82 1.59 -17.37
CA ALA A 79 -12.00 0.61 -18.07
C ALA A 79 -12.79 -0.64 -18.45
N ILE A 80 -13.66 -1.13 -17.56
CA ILE A 80 -14.57 -2.24 -17.85
C ILE A 80 -15.62 -1.80 -18.89
N ASP A 81 -16.36 -0.73 -18.72
CA ASP A 81 -17.42 -0.34 -19.66
C ASP A 81 -16.90 -0.14 -21.10
N LYS A 82 -15.66 0.34 -21.25
CA LYS A 82 -15.01 0.57 -22.56
C LYS A 82 -14.26 -0.65 -23.11
N ASN A 83 -14.14 -1.73 -22.34
CA ASN A 83 -13.23 -2.84 -22.64
C ASN A 83 -11.76 -2.42 -22.79
N TYR A 84 -11.35 -1.40 -22.05
CA TYR A 84 -9.98 -0.89 -22.04
C TYR A 84 -9.17 -1.65 -20.99
N ILE A 85 -9.03 -2.96 -21.24
CA ILE A 85 -8.40 -3.94 -20.35
C ILE A 85 -7.32 -4.68 -21.13
N ASN A 86 -6.15 -4.84 -20.53
CA ASN A 86 -5.12 -5.72 -21.05
C ASN A 86 -5.45 -7.17 -20.66
N TRP A 87 -6.29 -7.82 -21.46
CA TRP A 87 -6.82 -9.14 -21.14
C TRP A 87 -5.77 -10.24 -21.05
N GLU A 88 -4.71 -10.16 -21.83
CA GLU A 88 -3.60 -11.11 -21.74
C GLU A 88 -2.90 -11.00 -20.39
N TYR A 89 -2.60 -9.78 -19.95
CA TYR A 89 -2.03 -9.53 -18.63
C TYR A 89 -2.99 -10.00 -17.52
N VAL A 90 -4.27 -9.64 -17.63
CA VAL A 90 -5.30 -9.99 -16.63
C VAL A 90 -5.48 -11.49 -16.51
N GLN A 91 -5.56 -12.21 -17.62
CA GLN A 91 -5.69 -13.68 -17.66
C GLN A 91 -4.48 -14.36 -16.99
N ASN A 92 -3.27 -13.92 -17.32
CA ASN A 92 -2.06 -14.68 -17.01
C ASN A 92 -1.38 -14.26 -15.70
N TYR A 93 -1.45 -12.98 -15.35
CA TYR A 93 -0.63 -12.39 -14.27
C TYR A 93 -1.43 -11.88 -13.09
N THR A 94 -2.75 -12.07 -13.11
CA THR A 94 -3.63 -11.73 -11.98
C THR A 94 -4.41 -12.94 -11.48
N ASN A 95 -5.21 -12.72 -10.44
CA ASN A 95 -6.18 -13.69 -9.92
C ASN A 95 -7.58 -13.53 -10.54
N ALA A 96 -7.77 -12.61 -11.49
CA ALA A 96 -9.03 -12.39 -12.20
C ALA A 96 -9.75 -13.67 -12.68
N PRO A 97 -9.06 -14.68 -13.26
CA PRO A 97 -9.71 -15.91 -13.74
C PRO A 97 -10.06 -16.92 -12.64
N ILE A 98 -9.72 -16.67 -11.37
CA ILE A 98 -9.93 -17.64 -10.30
C ILE A 98 -11.40 -17.60 -9.84
N LEU A 99 -12.02 -18.76 -9.66
CA LEU A 99 -13.37 -18.87 -9.08
C LEU A 99 -13.37 -18.54 -7.59
N VAL A 100 -14.28 -17.66 -7.18
CA VAL A 100 -14.52 -17.25 -5.79
C VAL A 100 -15.55 -18.19 -5.16
N SER A 101 -15.43 -18.41 -3.85
CA SER A 101 -16.42 -19.16 -3.07
C SER A 101 -17.86 -18.67 -3.37
N PRO A 102 -18.82 -19.60 -3.59
CA PRO A 102 -20.23 -19.23 -3.78
C PRO A 102 -20.84 -18.55 -2.55
N ASP A 103 -20.28 -18.77 -1.36
CA ASP A 103 -20.75 -18.17 -0.11
C ASP A 103 -20.29 -16.72 0.08
N PHE A 104 -19.39 -16.23 -0.79
CA PHE A 104 -18.96 -14.85 -0.77
C PHE A 104 -20.11 -13.91 -1.19
N LYS A 105 -20.47 -12.99 -0.30
CA LYS A 105 -21.44 -11.92 -0.59
C LYS A 105 -20.77 -10.57 -0.46
N GLY A 106 -21.01 -9.72 -1.45
CA GLY A 106 -20.43 -8.38 -1.50
C GLY A 106 -21.37 -7.28 -0.97
N PRO A 107 -20.87 -6.04 -0.89
CA PRO A 107 -21.61 -4.87 -0.41
C PRO A 107 -22.79 -4.47 -1.28
N TRP A 108 -22.93 -5.04 -2.47
CA TRP A 108 -24.10 -4.88 -3.33
C TRP A 108 -25.29 -5.75 -2.88
N GLU A 109 -25.05 -6.82 -2.13
CA GLU A 109 -26.09 -7.70 -1.56
C GLU A 109 -26.33 -7.40 -0.07
N LEU A 110 -25.31 -6.93 0.64
CA LEU A 110 -25.34 -6.75 2.09
C LEU A 110 -25.17 -5.28 2.52
N ASP A 111 -25.72 -4.36 1.73
CA ASP A 111 -25.83 -2.92 2.06
C ASP A 111 -24.54 -2.30 2.63
N GLY A 112 -23.46 -2.38 1.85
CA GLY A 112 -22.15 -1.83 2.23
C GLY A 112 -21.26 -2.77 3.04
N TYR A 113 -21.75 -3.94 3.49
CA TYR A 113 -20.94 -4.95 4.17
C TYR A 113 -20.55 -6.11 3.26
N PHE A 114 -19.46 -6.82 3.60
CA PHE A 114 -19.16 -8.13 3.02
C PHE A 114 -19.71 -9.26 3.89
N SER A 115 -19.78 -10.47 3.34
CA SER A 115 -20.12 -11.68 4.11
C SER A 115 -19.17 -11.84 5.31
N GLY A 116 -19.74 -12.24 6.45
CA GLY A 116 -19.00 -12.47 7.69
C GLY A 116 -18.81 -11.24 8.60
N TYR A 117 -19.48 -10.12 8.34
CA TYR A 117 -19.43 -8.98 9.26
C TYR A 117 -20.16 -9.27 10.58
N ASP A 118 -19.43 -9.17 11.69
CA ASP A 118 -19.99 -9.15 13.04
C ASP A 118 -20.14 -7.69 13.49
N LYS A 119 -21.39 -7.22 13.65
CA LYS A 119 -21.72 -5.84 14.02
C LYS A 119 -21.26 -5.49 15.44
N GLU A 120 -21.32 -6.43 16.37
CA GLU A 120 -20.94 -6.21 17.77
C GLU A 120 -19.42 -6.11 17.91
N LYS A 121 -18.70 -7.03 17.27
CA LYS A 121 -17.23 -7.06 17.30
C LYS A 121 -16.59 -6.09 16.31
N LYS A 122 -17.38 -5.51 15.40
CA LYS A 122 -16.93 -4.67 14.27
C LYS A 122 -15.79 -5.34 13.49
N LYS A 123 -15.91 -6.65 13.25
CA LYS A 123 -14.87 -7.47 12.64
C LYS A 123 -15.47 -8.42 11.60
N TYR A 124 -14.68 -8.73 10.58
CA TYR A 124 -15.03 -9.75 9.58
C TYR A 124 -14.48 -11.13 9.94
N ASP A 125 -15.31 -12.16 9.80
CA ASP A 125 -14.88 -13.55 9.56
C ASP A 125 -14.72 -13.76 8.05
N THR A 126 -13.48 -13.99 7.61
CA THR A 126 -13.11 -14.04 6.19
C THR A 126 -13.18 -15.46 5.60
N LYS A 127 -13.81 -16.43 6.26
CA LYS A 127 -13.95 -17.82 5.76
C LYS A 127 -14.56 -17.92 4.36
N THR A 128 -15.50 -17.03 4.06
CA THR A 128 -16.15 -16.99 2.73
C THR A 128 -15.30 -16.26 1.68
N TRP A 129 -14.22 -15.57 2.07
CA TRP A 129 -13.37 -14.79 1.16
C TRP A 129 -12.23 -15.66 0.62
N THR A 130 -12.62 -16.79 0.05
CA THR A 130 -11.70 -17.85 -0.39
C THR A 130 -11.95 -18.20 -1.84
N TYR A 131 -10.97 -18.85 -2.45
CA TYR A 131 -11.12 -19.41 -3.79
C TYR A 131 -11.73 -20.80 -3.72
N GLN A 132 -12.45 -21.17 -4.77
CA GLN A 132 -12.77 -22.58 -5.00
C GLN A 132 -11.47 -23.30 -5.37
N THR A 133 -11.25 -24.49 -4.79
CA THR A 133 -10.04 -25.28 -5.00
C THR A 133 -10.37 -26.63 -5.60
N ASN A 134 -9.50 -27.14 -6.47
CA ASN A 134 -9.59 -28.51 -6.95
C ASN A 134 -9.40 -29.48 -5.78
N PRO A 135 -10.33 -30.42 -5.51
CA PRO A 135 -10.22 -31.35 -4.37
C PRO A 135 -8.99 -32.26 -4.40
N ALA A 136 -8.45 -32.57 -5.59
CA ALA A 136 -7.30 -33.45 -5.75
C ALA A 136 -5.95 -32.74 -5.51
N THR A 137 -5.83 -31.47 -5.93
CA THR A 137 -4.55 -30.73 -5.86
C THR A 137 -4.53 -29.65 -4.77
N GLY A 138 -5.70 -29.21 -4.31
CA GLY A 138 -5.84 -28.06 -3.41
C GLY A 138 -5.56 -26.71 -4.08
N GLU A 139 -5.31 -26.68 -5.38
CA GLU A 139 -5.02 -25.44 -6.12
C GLU A 139 -6.30 -24.68 -6.48
N PRO A 140 -6.26 -23.34 -6.51
CA PRO A 140 -7.40 -22.53 -6.96
C PRO A 140 -7.83 -22.86 -8.39
N ILE A 141 -9.14 -23.00 -8.62
CA ILE A 141 -9.71 -23.29 -9.94
C ILE A 141 -9.65 -22.00 -10.79
N ARG A 142 -8.97 -22.08 -11.93
CA ARG A 142 -8.88 -21.00 -12.93
C ARG A 142 -9.72 -21.33 -14.16
N VAL A 143 -10.37 -20.32 -14.71
CA VAL A 143 -11.15 -20.40 -15.95
C VAL A 143 -10.62 -19.42 -17.00
N GLN A 144 -11.07 -19.61 -18.25
CA GLN A 144 -10.64 -18.76 -19.36
C GLN A 144 -11.53 -17.52 -19.40
N LEU A 145 -10.94 -16.32 -19.43
CA LEU A 145 -11.71 -15.08 -19.57
C LEU A 145 -11.85 -14.64 -21.03
N ILE A 146 -10.94 -15.01 -21.93
CA ILE A 146 -10.97 -14.62 -23.34
C ILE A 146 -10.48 -15.74 -24.26
N PRO A 147 -10.89 -15.82 -25.54
CA PRO A 147 -10.23 -16.69 -26.51
C PRO A 147 -8.76 -16.26 -26.69
N ILE A 148 -7.80 -17.19 -26.57
CA ILE A 148 -6.36 -16.88 -26.75
C ILE A 148 -5.96 -17.29 -28.17
N ALA A 149 -5.24 -16.41 -28.89
CA ALA A 149 -4.37 -16.81 -30.00
C ALA A 149 -2.96 -17.09 -29.45
N GLU A 150 -2.32 -18.16 -29.92
CA GLU A 150 -0.99 -18.59 -29.45
C GLU A 150 0.05 -17.46 -29.58
N ASP A 151 0.80 -17.20 -28.51
CA ASP A 151 1.89 -16.22 -28.51
C ASP A 151 3.19 -16.89 -28.99
N PRO A 152 3.74 -16.52 -30.17
CA PRO A 152 4.96 -17.11 -30.71
C PRO A 152 6.22 -16.77 -29.91
N THR A 153 6.16 -15.77 -29.02
CA THR A 153 7.29 -15.30 -28.21
C THR A 153 7.44 -16.11 -26.91
N PHE A 154 6.37 -16.75 -26.42
CA PHE A 154 6.35 -17.52 -25.17
C PHE A 154 5.54 -18.83 -25.32
N PRO A 155 6.04 -19.82 -26.09
CA PRO A 155 5.36 -21.10 -26.29
C PRO A 155 5.12 -21.81 -24.94
N GLY A 156 3.87 -22.24 -24.71
CA GLY A 156 3.45 -22.91 -23.47
C GLY A 156 2.88 -22.01 -22.37
N ARG A 157 2.81 -20.69 -22.57
CA ARG A 157 2.01 -19.75 -21.75
C ARG A 157 0.90 -19.13 -22.59
N GLY A 158 -0.03 -19.97 -23.02
CA GLY A 158 -1.11 -19.57 -23.91
C GLY A 158 -2.05 -20.70 -24.33
N THR A 159 -1.90 -21.91 -23.76
CA THR A 159 -2.95 -22.92 -23.88
C THR A 159 -4.15 -22.38 -23.11
N PRO A 160 -5.31 -22.16 -23.75
CA PRO A 160 -6.44 -21.64 -23.02
C PRO A 160 -6.87 -22.66 -21.95
N ILE A 161 -7.17 -22.21 -20.73
CA ILE A 161 -7.51 -23.07 -19.59
C ILE A 161 -8.88 -22.63 -19.08
N GLY A 162 -9.91 -23.41 -19.36
CA GLY A 162 -11.28 -23.12 -18.94
C GLY A 162 -12.26 -24.18 -19.43
N PRO A 163 -13.50 -24.20 -18.90
CA PRO A 163 -14.54 -25.08 -19.42
C PRO A 163 -14.76 -24.78 -20.90
N THR A 164 -14.77 -25.84 -21.70
CA THR A 164 -15.19 -25.78 -23.08
C THR A 164 -16.69 -26.09 -23.15
N ASP A 165 -17.38 -25.51 -24.13
CA ASP A 165 -18.68 -26.03 -24.53
C ASP A 165 -18.55 -27.48 -25.06
N ALA A 166 -19.68 -28.11 -25.41
CA ALA A 166 -19.70 -29.45 -25.97
C ALA A 166 -18.92 -29.60 -27.30
N ASN A 167 -18.49 -28.50 -27.90
CA ASN A 167 -17.76 -28.45 -29.17
C ASN A 167 -16.26 -28.12 -28.99
N GLY A 168 -15.78 -27.99 -27.75
CA GLY A 168 -14.37 -27.66 -27.49
C GLY A 168 -14.05 -26.16 -27.56
N ASN A 169 -15.05 -25.28 -27.68
CA ASN A 169 -14.83 -23.83 -27.66
C ASN A 169 -14.74 -23.34 -26.22
N TYR A 170 -13.75 -22.50 -25.93
CA TYR A 170 -13.64 -21.86 -24.62
C TYR A 170 -14.78 -20.88 -24.40
N ILE A 171 -15.41 -20.96 -23.22
CA ILE A 171 -16.46 -20.02 -22.81
C ILE A 171 -15.79 -18.67 -22.46
N PRO A 172 -16.01 -17.59 -23.25
CA PRO A 172 -15.39 -16.29 -22.99
C PRO A 172 -16.12 -15.53 -21.87
N VAL A 173 -15.52 -14.44 -21.38
CA VAL A 173 -16.24 -13.42 -20.61
C VAL A 173 -17.48 -13.02 -21.40
N GLU A 174 -18.62 -13.20 -20.77
CA GLU A 174 -19.93 -12.92 -21.36
C GLU A 174 -20.16 -11.41 -21.39
N TRP A 175 -19.51 -10.74 -22.35
CA TRP A 175 -19.49 -9.28 -22.46
C TRP A 175 -20.89 -8.68 -22.52
N GLU A 176 -21.81 -9.40 -23.18
CA GLU A 176 -23.21 -9.02 -23.25
C GLU A 176 -23.91 -9.09 -21.88
N LEU A 177 -23.51 -10.00 -20.99
CA LEU A 177 -24.00 -9.99 -19.61
C LEU A 177 -23.47 -8.79 -18.83
N ILE A 178 -22.20 -8.41 -19.03
CA ILE A 178 -21.62 -7.21 -18.38
C ILE A 178 -22.37 -5.95 -18.82
N LYS A 179 -22.60 -5.78 -20.13
CA LYS A 179 -23.37 -4.66 -20.67
C LYS A 179 -24.82 -4.64 -20.16
N ALA A 180 -25.43 -5.81 -20.04
CA ALA A 180 -26.80 -5.96 -19.53
C ALA A 180 -26.89 -5.86 -18.00
N GLY A 181 -25.77 -5.73 -17.28
CA GLY A 181 -25.73 -5.73 -15.81
C GLY A 181 -26.09 -7.08 -15.17
N ARG A 182 -26.08 -8.17 -15.94
CA ARG A 182 -26.49 -9.53 -15.55
C ARG A 182 -25.32 -10.31 -14.94
N TYR A 183 -24.63 -9.70 -13.97
CA TYR A 183 -23.41 -10.28 -13.37
C TYR A 183 -23.63 -11.60 -12.64
N ASP A 184 -24.86 -11.86 -12.16
CA ASP A 184 -25.21 -13.09 -11.42
C ASP A 184 -25.32 -14.33 -12.32
N GLU A 185 -25.36 -14.13 -13.63
CA GLU A 185 -25.37 -15.21 -14.62
C GLU A 185 -23.95 -15.56 -15.09
N MET A 186 -22.97 -14.72 -14.78
CA MET A 186 -21.57 -15.01 -15.08
C MET A 186 -20.99 -16.06 -14.14
N GLN A 187 -19.98 -16.79 -14.60
CA GLN A 187 -19.14 -17.59 -13.72
C GLN A 187 -18.57 -16.72 -12.57
N PRO A 188 -18.55 -17.19 -11.32
CA PRO A 188 -18.22 -16.39 -10.13
C PRO A 188 -16.71 -16.17 -9.98
N THR A 189 -16.06 -15.67 -11.03
CA THR A 189 -14.64 -15.33 -11.05
C THR A 189 -14.37 -14.07 -10.22
N VAL A 190 -13.10 -13.88 -9.82
CA VAL A 190 -12.65 -12.62 -9.21
C VAL A 190 -13.00 -11.43 -10.12
N PHE A 191 -12.84 -11.56 -11.44
CA PHE A 191 -13.22 -10.52 -12.39
C PHE A 191 -14.72 -10.21 -12.35
N ALA A 192 -15.59 -11.23 -12.39
CA ALA A 192 -17.04 -11.03 -12.33
C ALA A 192 -17.47 -10.35 -11.02
N LYS A 193 -16.87 -10.74 -9.88
CA LYS A 193 -17.12 -10.10 -8.58
C LYS A 193 -16.62 -8.66 -8.55
N LEU A 194 -15.48 -8.36 -9.18
CA LEU A 194 -14.98 -6.99 -9.33
C LEU A 194 -15.92 -6.15 -10.20
N ALA A 195 -16.32 -6.64 -11.38
CA ALA A 195 -17.24 -5.95 -12.28
C ALA A 195 -18.58 -5.64 -11.58
N LYS A 196 -19.15 -6.63 -10.87
CA LYS A 196 -20.34 -6.42 -10.03
C LYS A 196 -20.08 -5.37 -8.93
N HIS A 197 -18.94 -5.43 -8.25
CA HIS A 197 -18.59 -4.46 -7.20
C HIS A 197 -18.57 -3.02 -7.71
N VAL A 198 -17.88 -2.78 -8.83
CA VAL A 198 -17.63 -1.44 -9.37
C VAL A 198 -18.80 -0.88 -10.19
N SER A 199 -19.76 -1.72 -10.58
CA SER A 199 -20.96 -1.30 -11.33
C SER A 199 -21.71 -0.12 -10.69
N ARG A 200 -21.65 0.00 -9.36
CA ARG A 200 -22.31 1.05 -8.57
C ARG A 200 -21.61 2.41 -8.64
N TYR A 201 -20.36 2.48 -9.11
CA TYR A 201 -19.55 3.70 -9.14
C TYR A 201 -19.76 4.44 -10.46
N THR A 202 -20.96 4.98 -10.64
CA THR A 202 -21.35 5.74 -11.84
C THR A 202 -20.51 7.01 -11.98
N TYR A 203 -20.30 7.43 -13.23
CA TYR A 203 -19.44 8.57 -13.56
C TYR A 203 -20.04 9.53 -14.60
N GLU A 204 -21.23 9.25 -15.12
CA GLU A 204 -21.92 10.09 -16.10
C GLU A 204 -23.06 10.87 -15.46
N GLY A 205 -23.18 12.15 -15.83
CA GLY A 205 -24.26 13.03 -15.36
C GLY A 205 -24.11 13.52 -13.92
N PRO A 206 -24.91 14.53 -13.53
CA PRO A 206 -24.81 15.19 -12.23
C PRO A 206 -25.18 14.29 -11.05
N ASP A 207 -25.91 13.20 -11.30
CA ASP A 207 -26.30 12.22 -10.28
C ASP A 207 -25.28 11.11 -10.06
N SER A 208 -24.17 11.12 -10.80
CA SER A 208 -23.12 10.12 -10.68
C SER A 208 -22.47 10.09 -9.31
N VAL A 209 -21.90 8.93 -8.94
CA VAL A 209 -21.07 8.79 -7.74
C VAL A 209 -19.89 9.75 -7.79
N VAL A 210 -19.27 9.93 -8.96
CA VAL A 210 -18.18 10.91 -9.14
C VAL A 210 -18.63 12.33 -8.78
N ALA A 211 -19.78 12.80 -9.28
CA ALA A 211 -20.29 14.11 -8.94
C ALA A 211 -20.66 14.23 -7.46
N LYS A 212 -21.51 13.31 -6.96
CA LYS A 212 -22.08 13.40 -5.61
C LYS A 212 -21.07 13.13 -4.50
N VAL A 213 -20.21 12.11 -4.68
CA VAL A 213 -19.24 11.69 -3.66
C VAL A 213 -17.93 12.42 -3.83
N CYS A 214 -17.35 12.49 -5.03
CA CYS A 214 -16.05 13.14 -5.20
C CYS A 214 -16.14 14.67 -5.31
N GLY A 215 -17.32 15.23 -5.65
CA GLY A 215 -17.45 16.65 -5.98
C GLY A 215 -16.74 17.02 -7.29
N MET A 216 -16.51 16.04 -8.16
CA MET A 216 -15.81 16.19 -9.43
C MET A 216 -16.82 16.34 -10.56
N ASP A 217 -16.58 17.29 -11.47
CA ASP A 217 -17.37 17.42 -12.69
C ASP A 217 -17.28 16.12 -13.53
N PRO A 218 -18.40 15.45 -13.85
CA PRO A 218 -18.43 14.27 -14.72
C PRO A 218 -17.69 14.45 -16.04
N ALA A 219 -17.75 15.65 -16.65
CA ALA A 219 -17.04 15.93 -17.89
C ALA A 219 -15.51 15.91 -17.67
N LYS A 220 -15.05 16.51 -16.57
CA LYS A 220 -13.64 16.48 -16.18
C LYS A 220 -13.16 15.08 -15.83
N PHE A 221 -13.98 14.29 -15.14
CA PHE A 221 -13.69 12.87 -14.91
C PHE A 221 -13.50 12.13 -16.22
N LYS A 222 -14.39 12.34 -17.19
CA LYS A 222 -14.31 11.69 -18.50
C LYS A 222 -13.01 12.06 -19.24
N GLU A 223 -12.62 13.33 -19.24
CA GLU A 223 -11.32 13.76 -19.80
C GLU A 223 -10.14 13.03 -19.12
N ILE A 224 -10.18 12.91 -17.80
CA ILE A 224 -9.14 12.19 -17.03
C ILE A 224 -9.14 10.69 -17.37
N ALA A 225 -10.32 10.07 -17.47
CA ALA A 225 -10.47 8.66 -17.79
C ALA A 225 -9.99 8.37 -19.22
N GLU A 226 -10.36 9.19 -20.19
CA GLU A 226 -9.88 9.11 -21.57
C GLU A 226 -8.36 9.32 -21.65
N CYS A 227 -7.82 10.29 -20.92
CA CYS A 227 -6.38 10.54 -20.91
C CYS A 227 -5.59 9.41 -20.24
N TYR A 228 -6.01 8.90 -19.09
CA TYR A 228 -5.28 7.85 -18.38
C TYR A 228 -5.60 6.48 -18.99
N VAL A 229 -6.82 5.99 -18.79
CA VAL A 229 -7.25 4.65 -19.23
C VAL A 229 -7.21 4.52 -20.75
N GLY A 230 -7.64 5.56 -21.48
CA GLY A 230 -7.64 5.56 -22.95
C GLY A 230 -6.24 5.59 -23.58
N ILE A 231 -5.21 6.10 -22.90
CA ILE A 231 -3.82 5.96 -23.37
C ILE A 231 -3.26 4.58 -23.01
N THR A 232 -3.41 4.16 -21.75
CA THR A 232 -2.64 3.05 -21.18
C THR A 232 -3.19 1.67 -21.47
N HIS A 233 -4.43 1.55 -21.96
CA HIS A 233 -4.95 0.24 -22.37
C HIS A 233 -4.22 -0.31 -23.61
N LYS A 234 -3.53 0.56 -24.37
CA LYS A 234 -2.72 0.16 -25.52
C LYS A 234 -1.44 -0.52 -25.02
N ARG A 235 -1.09 -1.64 -25.65
CA ARG A 235 0.03 -2.49 -25.20
C ARG A 235 1.40 -1.79 -25.23
N ASP A 236 1.58 -0.83 -26.13
CA ASP A 236 2.81 -0.06 -26.32
C ASP A 236 2.85 1.23 -25.45
N LYS A 237 1.86 1.42 -24.58
CA LYS A 237 1.74 2.60 -23.72
C LYS A 237 1.75 2.24 -22.26
N THR A 238 2.31 3.12 -21.43
CA THR A 238 2.43 2.88 -19.99
C THR A 238 1.92 4.04 -19.16
N GLY A 239 1.18 3.69 -18.10
CA GLY A 239 0.66 4.64 -17.11
C GLY A 239 1.41 4.55 -15.80
N ASN A 240 1.92 5.67 -15.33
CA ASN A 240 2.52 5.79 -14.02
C ASN A 240 1.54 6.38 -13.01
N LEU A 241 1.39 5.74 -11.84
CA LEU A 241 0.68 6.36 -10.74
C LEU A 241 1.66 6.81 -9.65
N MET A 242 1.55 8.07 -9.25
CA MET A 242 2.37 8.69 -8.22
C MET A 242 1.49 9.11 -7.03
N TYR A 243 1.80 8.59 -5.85
CA TYR A 243 1.11 8.94 -4.61
C TYR A 243 2.08 8.96 -3.42
N ALA A 244 1.70 9.66 -2.35
CA ALA A 244 2.46 9.73 -1.09
C ALA A 244 1.49 9.67 0.10
N MET A 245 1.59 10.59 1.04
CA MET A 245 0.78 10.61 2.26
C MET A 245 -0.69 10.96 2.03
N GLY A 246 -1.02 11.66 0.94
CA GLY A 246 -2.37 12.14 0.66
C GLY A 246 -3.41 11.04 0.45
N LEU A 247 -2.98 9.78 0.23
CA LEU A 247 -3.89 8.63 0.15
C LEU A 247 -3.83 7.73 1.39
N THR A 248 -2.88 7.88 2.31
CA THR A 248 -2.58 6.83 3.31
C THR A 248 -3.08 7.14 4.71
N GLN A 249 -3.27 8.41 5.08
CA GLN A 249 -3.68 8.83 6.44
C GLN A 249 -5.20 8.86 6.63
N PHE A 250 -5.87 7.77 6.23
CA PHE A 250 -7.31 7.57 6.40
C PHE A 250 -7.55 6.21 7.04
N THR A 251 -8.68 6.03 7.72
CA THR A 251 -9.10 4.72 8.28
C THR A 251 -9.21 3.62 7.22
N PHE A 252 -9.35 4.01 5.95
CA PHE A 252 -9.40 3.15 4.77
C PHE A 252 -8.28 3.47 3.76
N GLY A 253 -7.14 4.02 4.22
CA GLY A 253 -6.01 4.37 3.34
C GLY A 253 -5.52 3.19 2.50
N THR A 254 -5.38 2.01 3.10
CA THR A 254 -5.01 0.77 2.40
C THR A 254 -5.94 0.45 1.22
N GLU A 255 -7.24 0.71 1.36
CA GLU A 255 -8.24 0.44 0.33
C GLU A 255 -8.16 1.40 -0.86
N LYS A 256 -7.79 2.67 -0.61
CA LYS A 256 -7.44 3.61 -1.70
C LYS A 256 -6.28 3.07 -2.53
N ILE A 257 -5.26 2.55 -1.85
CA ILE A 257 -4.08 1.98 -2.51
C ILE A 257 -4.44 0.71 -3.30
N ARG A 258 -5.29 -0.16 -2.73
CA ARG A 258 -5.77 -1.36 -3.43
C ARG A 258 -6.58 -1.02 -4.68
N ALA A 259 -7.47 -0.02 -4.63
CA ALA A 259 -8.28 0.37 -5.78
C ALA A 259 -7.40 0.75 -6.98
N PHE A 260 -6.37 1.58 -6.78
CA PHE A 260 -5.50 1.91 -7.90
C PHE A 260 -4.63 0.70 -8.33
N ALA A 261 -4.22 -0.18 -7.39
CA ALA A 261 -3.40 -1.33 -7.75
C ALA A 261 -4.19 -2.30 -8.66
N ILE A 262 -5.49 -2.44 -8.42
CA ILE A 262 -6.42 -3.14 -9.31
C ILE A 262 -6.48 -2.46 -10.68
N LEU A 263 -6.61 -1.13 -10.72
CA LEU A 263 -6.60 -0.37 -11.99
C LEU A 263 -5.31 -0.62 -12.79
N GLN A 264 -4.14 -0.50 -12.16
CA GLN A 264 -2.85 -0.74 -12.82
C GLN A 264 -2.69 -2.20 -13.29
N ALA A 265 -3.27 -3.17 -12.58
CA ALA A 265 -3.29 -4.57 -13.01
C ALA A 265 -4.21 -4.80 -14.21
N LEU A 266 -5.40 -4.16 -14.24
CA LEU A 266 -6.31 -4.24 -15.39
C LEU A 266 -5.71 -3.63 -16.67
N LEU A 267 -4.93 -2.57 -16.51
CA LEU A 267 -4.25 -1.88 -17.61
C LEU A 267 -2.91 -2.55 -18.00
N GLY A 268 -2.44 -3.54 -17.23
CA GLY A 268 -1.16 -4.20 -17.49
C GLY A 268 0.08 -3.32 -17.27
N ASN A 269 -0.04 -2.24 -16.49
CA ASN A 269 1.03 -1.27 -16.27
C ASN A 269 2.11 -1.77 -15.29
N THR A 270 1.85 -2.84 -14.53
CA THR A 270 2.75 -3.26 -13.45
C THR A 270 3.90 -4.11 -13.97
N GLY A 271 5.14 -3.67 -13.71
CA GLY A 271 6.37 -4.36 -14.14
C GLY A 271 6.98 -3.81 -15.42
N LEU A 272 6.33 -2.83 -16.06
CA LEU A 272 6.81 -2.18 -17.29
C LEU A 272 7.62 -0.91 -16.96
N PRO A 273 8.63 -0.56 -17.79
CA PRO A 273 9.27 0.76 -17.75
C PRO A 273 8.23 1.87 -17.93
N GLY A 274 8.29 2.94 -17.13
CA GLY A 274 7.31 4.03 -17.18
C GLY A 274 5.97 3.71 -16.51
N GLY A 275 5.67 2.43 -16.30
CA GLY A 275 4.44 1.97 -15.65
C GLY A 275 4.50 1.95 -14.12
N GLY A 276 3.69 1.08 -13.54
CA GLY A 276 3.74 0.73 -12.12
C GLY A 276 3.19 1.79 -11.18
N ILE A 277 3.56 1.64 -9.92
CA ILE A 277 2.99 2.30 -8.77
C ILE A 277 4.13 2.93 -7.97
N ASN A 278 4.28 4.23 -8.13
CA ASN A 278 5.31 5.01 -7.48
C ASN A 278 4.76 5.64 -6.20
N ALA A 279 4.68 4.80 -5.16
CA ALA A 279 4.54 5.21 -3.77
C ALA A 279 5.80 5.98 -3.33
N LEU A 280 5.73 7.32 -3.33
CA LEU A 280 6.85 8.22 -3.07
C LEU A 280 7.12 8.29 -1.57
N ARG A 281 8.33 7.86 -1.16
CA ARG A 281 8.74 7.85 0.25
C ARG A 281 9.18 9.26 0.66
N GLY A 282 8.88 9.65 1.91
CA GLY A 282 9.16 10.99 2.45
C GLY A 282 10.62 11.16 2.83
N GLU A 283 10.96 10.81 4.07
CA GLU A 283 12.31 10.88 4.63
C GLU A 283 13.34 10.14 3.77
N SER A 284 14.57 10.64 3.80
CA SER A 284 15.70 10.13 3.00
C SER A 284 15.96 8.63 3.11
N ASN A 285 15.64 8.04 4.27
CA ASN A 285 15.91 6.65 4.60
C ASN A 285 14.69 5.93 5.22
N VAL A 286 13.45 6.42 5.05
CA VAL A 286 12.27 5.71 5.60
C VAL A 286 12.12 4.31 4.99
N GLN A 287 12.54 4.13 3.74
CA GLN A 287 12.63 2.80 3.13
C GLN A 287 13.59 1.92 3.93
N GLY A 288 14.81 2.39 4.20
CA GLY A 288 15.81 1.65 4.97
C GLY A 288 15.37 1.40 6.42
N SER A 289 14.87 2.39 7.16
CA SER A 289 14.40 2.19 8.54
C SER A 289 13.27 1.15 8.62
N THR A 290 12.39 1.13 7.60
CA THR A 290 11.36 0.08 7.46
C THR A 290 12.00 -1.28 7.12
N ASP A 291 12.95 -1.33 6.18
CA ASP A 291 13.69 -2.55 5.82
C ASP A 291 14.39 -3.17 7.04
N PHE A 292 14.87 -2.33 7.97
CA PHE A 292 15.52 -2.74 9.22
C PHE A 292 14.54 -3.04 10.37
N GLY A 293 13.24 -2.83 10.19
CA GLY A 293 12.21 -3.20 11.16
C GLY A 293 12.06 -2.24 12.33
N LEU A 294 12.27 -0.93 12.12
CA LEU A 294 11.99 0.10 13.14
C LEU A 294 10.49 0.40 13.28
N LEU A 295 9.68 -0.65 13.39
CA LEU A 295 8.23 -0.62 13.56
C LEU A 295 7.81 -1.77 14.48
N SER A 296 6.77 -1.56 15.29
CA SER A 296 6.39 -2.51 16.35
C SER A 296 5.89 -3.88 15.89
N HIS A 297 5.65 -4.08 14.59
CA HIS A 297 5.06 -5.31 14.04
C HIS A 297 5.97 -6.05 13.05
N ILE A 298 7.13 -5.48 12.67
CA ILE A 298 8.08 -6.11 11.77
C ILE A 298 9.51 -6.07 12.30
N LEU A 299 10.28 -7.09 11.94
CA LEU A 299 11.71 -7.22 12.16
C LEU A 299 12.48 -6.88 10.87
N THR A 300 13.80 -6.81 10.97
CA THR A 300 14.69 -6.65 9.81
C THR A 300 14.33 -7.66 8.72
N GLY A 301 14.16 -7.18 7.49
CA GLY A 301 13.75 -8.00 6.35
C GLY A 301 12.25 -8.34 6.34
N TYR A 302 11.40 -7.50 6.95
CA TYR A 302 9.93 -7.61 6.91
C TYR A 302 9.32 -8.87 7.54
N MET A 303 10.08 -9.60 8.36
CA MET A 303 9.54 -10.72 9.12
C MET A 303 8.63 -10.22 10.24
N SER A 304 7.54 -10.92 10.56
CA SER A 304 6.63 -10.49 11.64
C SER A 304 7.28 -10.59 13.02
N VAL A 305 7.05 -9.60 13.88
CA VAL A 305 7.43 -9.68 15.30
C VAL A 305 6.66 -10.82 15.99
N PRO A 306 7.31 -11.72 16.77
CA PRO A 306 6.60 -12.79 17.47
C PRO A 306 5.72 -12.25 18.59
N ASN A 307 4.62 -12.96 18.90
CA ASN A 307 3.77 -12.67 20.05
C ASN A 307 3.75 -13.85 21.02
N SER A 308 3.62 -13.57 22.31
CA SER A 308 3.79 -14.59 23.36
C SER A 308 2.70 -15.65 23.37
N THR A 309 1.52 -15.37 22.80
CA THR A 309 0.38 -16.29 22.80
C THR A 309 0.46 -17.30 21.66
N ASP A 310 0.63 -16.84 20.42
CA ASP A 310 0.59 -17.70 19.24
C ASP A 310 1.96 -18.29 18.91
N HIS A 311 3.05 -17.67 19.38
CA HIS A 311 4.43 -18.03 19.03
C HIS A 311 5.29 -18.33 20.27
N PRO A 312 4.89 -19.28 21.14
CA PRO A 312 5.61 -19.56 22.38
C PRO A 312 7.00 -20.18 22.15
N THR A 313 7.20 -20.88 21.03
CA THR A 313 8.47 -21.50 20.64
C THR A 313 8.88 -21.09 19.23
N LEU A 314 10.15 -21.29 18.88
CA LEU A 314 10.68 -21.02 17.55
C LEU A 314 9.93 -21.83 16.48
N ASP A 315 9.70 -23.12 16.72
CA ASP A 315 8.97 -23.97 15.78
C ASP A 315 7.53 -23.49 15.57
N LYS A 316 6.82 -23.08 16.63
CA LYS A 316 5.46 -22.54 16.51
C LYS A 316 5.42 -21.22 15.77
N TYR A 317 6.42 -20.35 16.00
CA TYR A 317 6.59 -19.13 15.21
C TYR A 317 6.75 -19.47 13.73
N LEU A 318 7.68 -20.36 13.39
CA LEU A 318 7.99 -20.71 12.00
C LEU A 318 6.79 -21.40 11.31
N GLU A 319 6.15 -22.36 11.98
CA GLU A 319 4.95 -23.04 11.50
C GLU A 319 3.83 -22.04 11.20
N LYS A 320 3.59 -21.09 12.10
CA LYS A 320 2.46 -20.16 11.99
C LYS A 320 2.69 -19.06 10.97
N THR A 321 3.94 -18.60 10.83
CA THR A 321 4.26 -17.41 10.05
C THR A 321 4.76 -17.71 8.64
N THR A 322 5.27 -18.92 8.38
CA THR A 322 5.81 -19.31 7.06
C THR A 322 4.67 -19.57 6.06
N PRO A 323 4.57 -18.78 4.97
CA PRO A 323 3.62 -19.04 3.90
C PRO A 323 3.94 -20.34 3.14
N LYS A 324 2.93 -20.94 2.52
CA LYS A 324 3.08 -22.22 1.79
C LYS A 324 3.69 -22.10 0.39
N VAL A 325 3.70 -20.89 -0.18
CA VAL A 325 4.12 -20.65 -1.57
C VAL A 325 4.95 -19.37 -1.69
N GLY A 326 5.73 -19.29 -2.77
CA GLY A 326 6.58 -18.13 -3.07
C GLY A 326 7.86 -18.07 -2.25
N ILE A 327 8.58 -16.96 -2.38
CA ILE A 327 9.90 -16.77 -1.74
C ILE A 327 9.82 -16.80 -0.20
N TRP A 328 8.66 -16.48 0.38
CA TRP A 328 8.46 -16.48 1.82
C TRP A 328 8.41 -17.88 2.45
N THR A 329 8.34 -18.94 1.65
CA THR A 329 8.61 -20.32 2.14
C THR A 329 10.02 -20.44 2.76
N TRP A 330 10.93 -19.53 2.45
CA TRP A 330 12.27 -19.45 3.02
C TRP A 330 12.34 -18.69 4.35
N GLN A 331 11.22 -18.24 4.91
CA GLN A 331 11.16 -17.56 6.21
C GLN A 331 11.93 -18.28 7.34
N PRO A 332 11.92 -19.63 7.45
CA PRO A 332 12.77 -20.32 8.40
C PRO A 332 14.26 -20.05 8.23
N ARG A 333 14.74 -19.87 7.00
CA ARG A 333 16.14 -19.52 6.71
C ARG A 333 16.42 -18.09 7.17
N PHE A 334 15.57 -17.15 6.76
CA PHE A 334 15.73 -15.72 7.11
C PHE A 334 15.74 -15.49 8.62
N PHE A 335 14.79 -16.11 9.33
CA PHE A 335 14.64 -15.88 10.76
C PHE A 335 15.76 -16.53 11.58
N LYS A 336 16.22 -17.72 11.20
CA LYS A 336 17.37 -18.36 11.87
C LYS A 336 18.65 -17.56 11.63
N SER A 337 18.88 -17.04 10.42
CA SER A 337 19.99 -16.12 10.13
C SER A 337 19.90 -14.82 10.95
N TYR A 338 18.70 -14.27 11.11
CA TYR A 338 18.45 -13.11 11.98
C TYR A 338 18.84 -13.39 13.43
N LEU A 339 18.39 -14.50 14.02
CA LEU A 339 18.78 -14.85 15.39
C LEU A 339 20.30 -15.02 15.55
N MET A 340 20.97 -15.60 14.55
CA MET A 340 22.43 -15.71 14.54
C MET A 340 23.13 -14.35 14.43
N ALA A 341 22.56 -13.39 13.69
CA ALA A 341 23.13 -12.06 13.55
C ALA A 341 23.07 -11.26 14.87
N TYR A 342 21.95 -11.35 15.60
CA TYR A 342 21.73 -10.59 16.84
C TYR A 342 22.26 -11.29 18.09
N TYR A 343 22.23 -12.62 18.13
CA TYR A 343 22.58 -13.41 19.32
C TYR A 343 23.76 -14.36 19.10
N GLY A 344 24.52 -14.21 18.02
CA GLY A 344 25.50 -15.19 17.52
C GLY A 344 26.30 -15.97 18.56
N PRO A 345 27.09 -15.33 19.45
CA PRO A 345 27.82 -16.03 20.50
C PRO A 345 26.93 -16.86 21.43
N TYR A 346 25.79 -16.32 21.83
CA TYR A 346 24.82 -17.01 22.70
C TYR A 346 24.10 -18.14 21.95
N ALA A 347 23.64 -17.90 20.73
CA ALA A 347 22.95 -18.87 19.89
C ALA A 347 23.84 -20.07 19.53
N LYS A 348 25.15 -19.84 19.26
CA LYS A 348 26.11 -20.92 19.01
C LYS A 348 26.32 -21.81 20.24
N LYS A 349 26.35 -21.22 21.43
CA LYS A 349 26.58 -21.95 22.69
C LYS A 349 25.34 -22.69 23.18
N ASN A 350 24.16 -22.06 23.06
CA ASN A 350 22.94 -22.53 23.73
C ASN A 350 21.83 -22.99 22.77
N GLY A 351 22.03 -22.84 21.46
CA GLY A 351 21.03 -23.15 20.43
C GLY A 351 20.10 -21.98 20.07
N LEU A 352 19.44 -22.10 18.93
CA LEU A 352 18.53 -21.08 18.39
C LEU A 352 17.24 -20.93 19.18
N ASP A 353 16.75 -22.00 19.80
CA ASP A 353 15.55 -21.94 20.66
C ASP A 353 15.78 -21.04 21.87
N LYS A 354 16.94 -21.14 22.51
CA LYS A 354 17.31 -20.25 23.62
C LYS A 354 17.53 -18.82 23.17
N ALA A 355 18.07 -18.60 21.98
CA ALA A 355 18.16 -17.25 21.41
C ALA A 355 16.77 -16.65 21.12
N TYR A 356 15.83 -17.48 20.63
CA TYR A 356 14.44 -17.08 20.44
C TYR A 356 13.73 -16.78 21.76
N ASP A 357 14.01 -17.53 22.83
CA ASP A 357 13.46 -17.28 24.17
C ASP A 357 13.84 -15.87 24.67
N LEU A 358 15.08 -15.43 24.43
CA LEU A 358 15.57 -14.08 24.76
C LEU A 358 14.95 -12.96 23.90
N HIS A 359 14.46 -13.28 22.70
CA HIS A 359 13.90 -12.28 21.81
C HIS A 359 12.54 -11.78 22.34
N PRO A 360 12.30 -10.46 22.40
CA PRO A 360 11.06 -9.90 22.92
C PRO A 360 9.85 -10.35 22.09
N LYS A 361 8.73 -10.57 22.78
CA LYS A 361 7.47 -11.00 22.17
C LYS A 361 6.39 -10.02 22.59
N VAL A 362 5.63 -9.51 21.62
CA VAL A 362 4.55 -8.57 21.90
C VAL A 362 3.35 -9.27 22.56
N LYS A 363 2.57 -8.52 23.34
CA LYS A 363 1.28 -9.02 23.84
C LYS A 363 0.24 -8.98 22.72
N LYS A 364 -0.42 -10.10 22.46
CA LYS A 364 -1.48 -10.19 21.46
C LYS A 364 -2.61 -9.19 21.76
N GLY A 365 -3.01 -8.42 20.74
CA GLY A 365 -4.10 -7.44 20.84
C GLY A 365 -3.73 -6.10 21.49
N LYS A 366 -2.49 -5.91 21.96
CA LYS A 366 -2.03 -4.62 22.46
C LYS A 366 -1.58 -3.72 21.31
N ASN A 367 -1.99 -2.45 21.34
CA ASN A 367 -1.60 -1.46 20.34
C ASN A 367 -0.24 -0.84 20.69
N TYR A 368 0.79 -1.15 19.91
CA TYR A 368 2.14 -0.60 20.04
C TYR A 368 2.49 0.38 18.91
N THR A 369 1.48 0.97 18.26
CA THR A 369 1.69 2.03 17.25
C THR A 369 1.97 3.37 17.94
N HIS A 370 2.37 4.40 17.19
CA HIS A 370 2.56 5.76 17.72
C HIS A 370 1.39 6.22 18.59
N ILE A 371 0.16 6.08 18.09
CA ILE A 371 -1.05 6.47 18.82
C ILE A 371 -1.19 5.67 20.13
N GLY A 372 -1.07 4.33 20.06
CA GLY A 372 -1.18 3.49 21.25
C GLY A 372 -0.09 3.76 22.29
N LEU A 373 1.12 4.10 21.83
CA LEU A 373 2.24 4.49 22.67
C LEU A 373 1.94 5.79 23.43
N PHE A 374 1.41 6.81 22.76
CA PHE A 374 1.04 8.08 23.41
C PHE A 374 -0.19 7.95 24.31
N GLU A 375 -1.16 7.11 23.97
CA GLU A 375 -2.28 6.77 24.85
C GLU A 375 -1.80 6.11 26.16
N ASP A 376 -0.87 5.15 26.07
CA ASP A 376 -0.28 4.48 27.24
C ASP A 376 0.60 5.44 28.06
N MET A 377 1.32 6.34 27.40
CA MET A 377 2.11 7.38 28.08
C MET A 377 1.21 8.37 28.82
N TYR A 378 0.13 8.83 28.20
CA TYR A 378 -0.86 9.71 28.83
C TYR A 378 -1.54 9.03 30.02
N ALA A 379 -1.78 7.72 29.94
CA ALA A 379 -2.27 6.90 31.05
C ALA A 379 -1.22 6.61 32.14
N GLY A 380 0.02 7.09 31.99
CA GLY A 380 1.12 6.92 32.94
C GLY A 380 1.70 5.49 32.98
N VAL A 381 1.39 4.64 31.99
CA VAL A 381 1.92 3.28 31.86
C VAL A 381 3.37 3.31 31.38
N ILE A 382 3.69 4.19 30.43
CA ILE A 382 5.05 4.39 29.93
C ILE A 382 5.75 5.43 30.81
N LYS A 383 6.93 5.06 31.33
CA LYS A 383 7.74 5.90 32.22
C LYS A 383 8.91 6.60 31.54
N GLY A 384 9.32 6.08 30.39
CA GLY A 384 10.49 6.55 29.67
C GLY A 384 10.23 6.61 28.17
N LEU A 385 10.76 7.64 27.52
CA LEU A 385 10.71 7.79 26.07
C LEU A 385 12.10 8.11 25.52
N ILE A 386 12.43 7.51 24.37
CA ILE A 386 13.57 7.91 23.55
C ILE A 386 13.02 8.45 22.23
N ALA A 387 13.15 9.76 22.00
CA ALA A 387 12.88 10.37 20.70
C ALA A 387 14.19 10.48 19.92
N TRP A 388 14.42 9.53 19.01
CA TRP A 388 15.66 9.44 18.25
C TRP A 388 15.48 9.99 16.83
N GLY A 389 15.89 11.24 16.61
CA GLY A 389 15.69 11.95 15.34
C GLY A 389 14.22 12.16 15.01
N GLN A 390 13.38 12.37 16.03
CA GLN A 390 11.94 12.60 15.92
C GLN A 390 11.50 13.72 16.85
N ASN A 391 10.47 14.46 16.43
CA ASN A 391 9.88 15.55 17.17
C ASN A 391 8.37 15.30 17.39
N PRO A 392 7.98 14.35 18.27
CA PRO A 392 6.59 13.94 18.43
C PRO A 392 5.61 15.05 18.81
N VAL A 393 6.02 16.06 19.60
CA VAL A 393 5.13 17.19 19.94
C VAL A 393 4.63 17.94 18.70
N VAL A 394 5.42 17.95 17.62
CA VAL A 394 5.04 18.58 16.33
C VAL A 394 4.54 17.56 15.31
N GLY A 395 5.21 16.42 15.18
CA GLY A 395 4.87 15.40 14.19
C GLY A 395 3.66 14.54 14.56
N GLY A 396 3.27 14.58 15.84
CA GLY A 396 2.13 13.91 16.41
C GLY A 396 0.78 14.44 15.90
N ALA A 397 -0.27 13.62 16.04
CA ALA A 397 -1.59 13.99 15.52
C ALA A 397 -2.30 15.03 16.40
N CYS A 398 -2.00 15.06 17.70
CA CYS A 398 -2.58 15.98 18.66
C CYS A 398 -1.49 16.52 19.60
N SER A 399 -0.84 17.61 19.19
CA SER A 399 0.32 18.19 19.88
C SER A 399 0.09 18.44 21.38
N ASN A 400 -1.10 18.91 21.77
CA ASN A 400 -1.41 19.17 23.18
C ASN A 400 -1.44 17.87 23.99
N LEU A 401 -2.15 16.85 23.49
CA LEU A 401 -2.23 15.55 24.17
C LEU A 401 -0.85 14.88 24.22
N GLU A 402 -0.08 14.93 23.14
CA GLU A 402 1.25 14.32 23.10
C GLU A 402 2.22 15.04 24.06
N ALA A 403 2.18 16.37 24.15
CA ALA A 403 2.96 17.12 25.13
C ALA A 403 2.52 16.83 26.58
N GLU A 404 1.22 16.77 26.85
CA GLU A 404 0.69 16.41 28.17
C GLU A 404 1.01 14.96 28.56
N ALA A 405 1.06 14.04 27.59
CA ALA A 405 1.50 12.67 27.82
C ALA A 405 2.97 12.65 28.25
N MET A 406 3.82 13.47 27.62
CA MET A 406 5.23 13.57 27.98
C MET A 406 5.46 14.09 29.40
N ASP A 407 4.56 14.91 29.96
CA ASP A 407 4.62 15.33 31.39
C ASP A 407 4.52 14.17 32.38
N LYS A 408 3.99 13.02 31.94
CA LYS A 408 3.82 11.81 32.77
C LYS A 408 5.05 10.90 32.78
N LEU A 409 6.07 11.24 31.98
CA LEU A 409 7.33 10.49 31.94
C LEU A 409 8.15 10.77 33.21
N ASP A 410 8.77 9.73 33.73
CA ASP A 410 9.83 9.87 34.73
C ASP A 410 11.08 10.43 34.05
N TRP A 411 11.35 9.99 32.82
CA TRP A 411 12.49 10.45 32.04
C TRP A 411 12.27 10.48 30.51
N PHE A 412 13.04 11.33 29.84
CA PHE A 412 13.02 11.53 28.39
C PHE A 412 14.44 11.72 27.84
N VAL A 413 14.77 10.97 26.78
CA VAL A 413 16.01 11.14 26.03
C VAL A 413 15.68 11.60 24.62
N ALA A 414 16.29 12.71 24.20
CA ALA A 414 16.20 13.21 22.84
C ALA A 414 17.57 13.15 22.16
N VAL A 415 17.61 12.62 20.93
CA VAL A 415 18.82 12.56 20.10
C VAL A 415 18.54 13.28 18.78
N ASP A 416 19.08 14.49 18.60
CA ASP A 416 18.81 15.30 17.41
C ASP A 416 19.96 16.26 17.07
N LEU A 417 19.90 16.90 15.91
CA LEU A 417 20.87 17.89 15.44
C LEU A 417 20.65 19.25 16.10
N TRP A 418 19.40 19.58 16.35
CA TRP A 418 18.96 20.87 16.85
C TRP A 418 18.09 20.70 18.08
N GLU A 419 17.94 21.78 18.82
CA GLU A 419 16.91 21.88 19.84
C GLU A 419 15.52 21.79 19.18
N THR A 420 14.62 20.99 19.77
CA THR A 420 13.26 20.76 19.24
C THR A 420 12.17 21.09 20.27
N GLU A 421 10.93 21.25 19.82
CA GLU A 421 9.78 21.43 20.69
C GLU A 421 9.59 20.25 21.64
N SER A 422 9.90 19.03 21.20
CA SER A 422 9.85 17.85 22.08
C SER A 422 10.92 17.88 23.17
N MET A 423 12.10 18.48 22.92
CA MET A 423 13.11 18.70 23.98
C MET A 423 12.66 19.74 25.01
N ASN A 424 11.83 20.69 24.58
CA ASN A 424 11.36 21.81 25.38
C ASN A 424 9.88 21.71 25.79
N PHE A 425 9.28 20.52 25.72
CA PHE A 425 7.87 20.33 26.02
C PHE A 425 7.49 20.83 27.42
N TRP A 426 8.43 20.79 28.36
CA TRP A 426 8.29 21.24 29.75
C TRP A 426 8.38 22.77 29.94
N ARG A 427 8.74 23.51 28.89
CA ARG A 427 8.73 24.98 28.81
C ARG A 427 7.66 25.50 27.85
N ARG A 428 6.74 24.65 27.41
CA ARG A 428 5.72 25.03 26.43
C ARG A 428 4.77 26.10 26.99
N PRO A 429 4.08 26.87 26.13
CA PRO A 429 3.08 27.82 26.59
C PRO A 429 1.99 27.14 27.44
N GLY A 430 1.63 27.75 28.57
CA GLY A 430 0.54 27.28 29.44
C GLY A 430 0.93 26.31 30.55
N VAL A 431 2.23 25.99 30.72
CA VAL A 431 2.72 25.20 31.86
C VAL A 431 3.83 25.93 32.62
N GLU A 432 3.93 25.65 33.91
CA GLU A 432 5.02 26.12 34.76
C GLU A 432 6.10 25.03 34.84
N PRO A 433 7.35 25.28 34.41
CA PRO A 433 8.43 24.28 34.39
C PRO A 433 8.63 23.54 35.71
N LYS A 434 8.42 24.22 36.85
CA LYS A 434 8.56 23.63 38.19
C LYS A 434 7.57 22.49 38.47
N ASP A 435 6.46 22.42 37.75
CA ASP A 435 5.40 21.44 37.96
C ASP A 435 5.64 20.16 37.14
N ILE A 436 6.54 20.19 36.17
CA ILE A 436 6.89 19.04 35.32
C ILE A 436 8.13 18.36 35.90
N LYS A 437 8.00 17.05 36.18
CA LYS A 437 9.02 16.28 36.92
C LYS A 437 9.89 15.39 36.04
N THR A 438 9.62 15.34 34.74
CA THR A 438 10.36 14.53 33.79
C THR A 438 11.82 14.99 33.72
N GLU A 439 12.75 14.06 33.94
CA GLU A 439 14.17 14.30 33.69
C GLU A 439 14.46 14.25 32.19
N VAL A 440 15.10 15.28 31.64
CA VAL A 440 15.35 15.41 30.19
C VAL A 440 16.84 15.38 29.89
N TRP A 441 17.26 14.43 29.05
CA TRP A 441 18.59 14.39 28.46
C TRP A 441 18.55 14.70 26.97
N VAL A 442 19.35 15.67 26.56
CA VAL A 442 19.53 16.04 25.15
C VAL A 442 20.92 15.63 24.70
N LEU A 443 20.98 14.75 23.71
CA LEU A 443 22.22 14.22 23.14
C LEU A 443 22.39 14.78 21.72
N PRO A 444 23.38 15.65 21.47
CA PRO A 444 23.59 16.21 20.14
C PRO A 444 24.07 15.12 19.16
N ALA A 445 23.37 14.97 18.04
CA ALA A 445 23.67 13.99 17.02
C ALA A 445 24.60 14.58 15.93
N ALA A 446 25.40 13.72 15.31
CA ALA A 446 26.11 14.06 14.08
C ALA A 446 25.15 14.08 12.89
N SER A 447 25.25 15.13 12.06
CA SER A 447 24.52 15.31 10.81
C SER A 447 24.88 14.26 9.75
N SER A 448 24.21 14.33 8.61
CA SER A 448 24.45 13.40 7.50
C SER A 448 25.83 13.51 6.86
N VAL A 449 26.46 14.68 6.91
CA VAL A 449 27.77 14.94 6.27
C VAL A 449 28.94 14.59 7.19
N GLU A 450 28.69 14.44 8.50
CA GLU A 450 29.72 14.16 9.50
C GLU A 450 29.95 12.66 9.72
N LYS A 451 29.23 11.80 8.98
CA LYS A 451 29.32 10.34 9.09
C LYS A 451 29.18 9.63 7.75
N SER A 452 29.97 8.58 7.59
CA SER A 452 29.81 7.63 6.49
C SER A 452 28.70 6.63 6.79
N GLY A 453 28.06 6.10 5.76
CA GLY A 453 27.01 5.09 5.90
C GLY A 453 26.14 5.00 4.66
N SER A 454 25.07 4.22 4.72
CA SER A 454 24.12 4.07 3.61
C SER A 454 22.73 4.60 3.95
N VAL A 455 22.04 5.07 2.91
CA VAL A 455 20.60 5.37 2.94
C VAL A 455 19.91 4.74 1.74
N THR A 456 18.72 4.19 1.94
CA THR A 456 17.91 3.57 0.90
C THR A 456 16.83 4.53 0.44
N ASN A 457 16.88 4.94 -0.82
CA ASN A 457 15.91 5.89 -1.38
C ASN A 457 14.55 5.22 -1.71
N SER A 458 13.59 6.02 -2.16
CA SER A 458 12.24 5.56 -2.53
C SER A 458 12.21 4.44 -3.60
N GLY A 459 13.22 4.40 -4.48
CA GLY A 459 13.40 3.38 -5.53
C GLY A 459 14.19 2.15 -5.07
N ARG A 460 14.42 2.01 -3.76
CA ARG A 460 15.17 0.91 -3.12
C ARG A 460 16.66 0.87 -3.44
N LEU A 461 17.22 1.97 -3.95
CA LEU A 461 18.67 2.08 -4.14
C LEU A 461 19.33 2.42 -2.80
N ALA A 462 20.09 1.47 -2.26
CA ALA A 462 20.95 1.67 -1.10
C ALA A 462 22.24 2.37 -1.54
N GLN A 463 22.38 3.65 -1.17
CA GLN A 463 23.51 4.49 -1.61
C GLN A 463 24.43 4.76 -0.43
N TYR A 464 25.71 4.47 -0.60
CA TYR A 464 26.74 4.83 0.36
C TYR A 464 27.11 6.31 0.23
N ARG A 465 27.39 6.95 1.35
CA ARG A 465 27.96 8.30 1.43
C ARG A 465 29.13 8.31 2.41
N TRP A 466 30.04 9.23 2.19
CA TRP A 466 31.23 9.41 3.02
C TRP A 466 31.05 10.61 3.94
N LYS A 467 31.70 10.55 5.10
CA LYS A 467 31.99 11.73 5.90
C LYS A 467 32.78 12.73 5.05
N ALA A 468 32.37 14.01 5.09
CA ALA A 468 33.00 15.12 4.38
C ALA A 468 34.43 15.39 4.83
#